data_AF-R9JGX5-F1
#
_entry.id   AF-R9JGX5-F1
#
_cell.length_a   1.000
_cell.length_b   1.000
_cell.length_c   1.000
_cell.angle_alpha   90.00
_cell.angle_beta   90.00
_cell.angle_gamma   90.00
#
_symmetry.space_group_name_H-M   'P 1'
#
loop_
_entity.id
_entity.type
_entity.pdbx_description
1 polymer ?
#
loop_
_entity_poly.entity_id
_entity_poly.type
_entity_poly.pdbx_seq_one_letter_code
_entity_poly.pdbx_strand_id
1 'polypeptide(L)'
;MQEYTLKTKFAALDVPQAIEYLMDFGKIIEKAFEYRDSRPRLLGNLLVLERYCNTVQLGGAPEGFCSEHFAEYFADSCPDPYEWIAVEWSCDLLMQLVSIEGGRVDYENFEECGKLDLYWVPYVLEIIQVGVCGWLASAIVASNREADSEKSMTQVYNSLSREIVMYVQKDLKTALWAAPMEYEALRKEYGQYTLIPEQYAGVLKNDRRKKKRRRKK
;
A
#
# COMPACT_ATOMS: atom_id res chain seq x y z
N MET A 1 18.21 -15.47 -14.58
CA MET A 1 17.29 -14.65 -13.78
C MET A 1 17.68 -14.82 -12.34
N GLN A 2 17.96 -13.75 -11.61
CA GLN A 2 18.42 -13.83 -10.23
C GLN A 2 17.22 -14.13 -9.32
N GLU A 3 17.34 -15.10 -8.41
CA GLU A 3 16.24 -15.44 -7.52
C GLU A 3 16.15 -14.44 -6.36
N TYR A 4 15.16 -13.55 -6.41
CA TYR A 4 14.90 -12.60 -5.32
C TYR A 4 13.99 -13.20 -4.25
N THR A 5 14.14 -12.72 -3.02
CA THR A 5 13.30 -13.10 -1.89
C THR A 5 12.91 -11.89 -1.07
N LEU A 6 12.01 -12.06 -0.10
CA LEU A 6 11.70 -10.98 0.84
C LEU A 6 12.95 -10.53 1.62
N LYS A 7 13.94 -11.42 1.81
CA LYS A 7 15.22 -11.09 2.49
C LYS A 7 16.16 -10.23 1.64
N THR A 8 15.94 -10.12 0.33
CA THR A 8 16.75 -9.26 -0.55
C THR A 8 16.74 -7.82 -0.05
N LYS A 9 17.93 -7.22 0.08
CA LYS A 9 18.08 -5.83 0.50
C LYS A 9 17.78 -4.91 -0.70
N PHE A 10 16.51 -4.51 -0.85
CA PHE A 10 16.05 -3.71 -1.99
C PHE A 10 16.87 -2.43 -2.22
N ALA A 11 17.27 -1.75 -1.14
CA ALA A 11 18.11 -0.55 -1.21
C ALA A 11 19.48 -0.75 -1.86
N ALA A 12 19.98 -1.99 -1.94
CA ALA A 12 21.26 -2.32 -2.55
C ALA A 12 21.14 -2.71 -4.03
N LEU A 13 19.93 -2.78 -4.58
CA LEU A 13 19.70 -3.12 -5.98
C LEU A 13 19.97 -1.91 -6.88
N ASP A 14 20.58 -2.16 -8.04
CA ASP A 14 20.60 -1.18 -9.12
C ASP A 14 19.20 -1.02 -9.75
N VAL A 15 19.06 -0.10 -10.70
CA VAL A 15 17.75 0.22 -11.29
C VAL A 15 17.14 -0.99 -12.02
N PRO A 16 17.83 -1.69 -12.92
CA PRO A 16 17.30 -2.91 -13.54
C PRO A 16 16.89 -4.00 -12.54
N GLN A 17 17.72 -4.26 -11.53
CA GLN A 17 17.41 -5.26 -10.51
C GLN A 17 16.20 -4.88 -9.67
N ALA A 18 16.05 -3.59 -9.33
CA ALA A 18 14.92 -3.09 -8.58
C ALA A 18 13.60 -3.23 -9.37
N ILE A 19 13.64 -3.00 -10.69
CA ILE A 19 12.48 -3.19 -11.57
C ILE A 19 12.09 -4.67 -11.60
N GLU A 20 13.06 -5.58 -11.82
CA GLU A 20 12.82 -7.03 -11.82
C GLU A 20 12.24 -7.50 -10.48
N TYR A 21 12.81 -7.01 -9.36
CA TYR A 21 12.30 -7.29 -8.02
C TYR A 21 10.84 -6.88 -7.84
N LEU A 22 10.45 -5.69 -8.33
CA LEU A 22 9.09 -5.18 -8.21
C LEU A 22 8.11 -5.97 -9.09
N MET A 23 8.50 -6.31 -10.32
CA MET A 23 7.68 -7.14 -11.22
C MET A 23 7.39 -8.51 -10.62
N ASP A 24 8.34 -9.11 -9.91
CA ASP A 24 8.17 -10.40 -9.25
C ASP A 24 7.70 -10.29 -7.80
N PHE A 25 7.41 -9.09 -7.28
CA PHE A 25 7.14 -8.90 -5.85
C PHE A 25 5.98 -9.75 -5.35
N GLY A 26 4.89 -9.87 -6.13
CA GLY A 26 3.77 -10.77 -5.83
C GLY A 26 4.18 -12.24 -5.71
N LYS A 27 5.07 -12.73 -6.57
CA LYS A 27 5.60 -14.10 -6.48
C LYS A 27 6.53 -14.27 -5.28
N ILE A 28 7.34 -13.25 -5.00
CA ILE A 28 8.28 -13.22 -3.87
C ILE A 28 7.53 -13.33 -2.54
N ILE A 29 6.43 -12.58 -2.38
CA ILE A 29 5.61 -12.63 -1.16
C ILE A 29 4.86 -13.96 -1.05
N GLU A 30 4.25 -14.46 -2.13
CA GLU A 30 3.54 -15.74 -2.09
C GLU A 30 4.48 -16.90 -1.75
N LYS A 31 5.68 -16.91 -2.31
CA LYS A 31 6.72 -17.89 -1.96
C LYS A 31 7.16 -17.77 -0.50
N ALA A 32 7.29 -16.55 0.02
CA ALA A 32 7.68 -16.34 1.42
C ALA A 32 6.63 -16.87 2.42
N PHE A 33 5.35 -16.81 2.04
CA PHE A 33 4.21 -17.28 2.85
C PHE A 33 3.64 -18.63 2.39
N GLU A 34 4.37 -19.38 1.56
CA GLU A 34 3.87 -20.62 0.93
C GLU A 34 3.38 -21.65 1.95
N TYR A 35 4.16 -21.86 3.01
CA TYR A 35 3.90 -22.83 4.09
C TYR A 35 3.27 -22.19 5.33
N ARG A 36 2.69 -20.99 5.19
CA ARG A 36 2.04 -20.28 6.28
C ARG A 36 0.53 -20.40 6.18
N ASP A 37 -0.11 -20.54 7.34
CA ASP A 37 -1.56 -20.52 7.49
C ASP A 37 -2.12 -19.11 7.28
N SER A 38 -3.45 -18.97 7.35
CA SER A 38 -4.14 -17.71 7.10
C SER A 38 -3.81 -16.61 8.12
N ARG A 39 -3.36 -16.93 9.33
CA ARG A 39 -3.08 -15.94 10.39
C ARG A 39 -1.94 -14.97 10.07
N PRO A 40 -0.70 -15.41 9.77
CA PRO A 40 0.38 -14.50 9.37
C PRO A 40 0.12 -13.84 8.02
N ARG A 41 -0.64 -14.48 7.11
CA ARG A 41 -1.09 -13.86 5.84
C ARG A 41 -2.06 -12.70 6.10
N LEU A 42 -3.02 -12.89 7.02
CA LEU A 42 -3.91 -11.84 7.49
C LEU A 42 -3.13 -10.71 8.14
N LEU A 43 -2.21 -11.02 9.06
CA LEU A 43 -1.38 -10.00 9.70
C LEU A 43 -0.58 -9.22 8.66
N GLY A 44 0.01 -9.89 7.66
CA GLY A 44 0.76 -9.23 6.59
C GLY A 44 -0.08 -8.21 5.81
N ASN A 45 -1.29 -8.59 5.42
CA ASN A 45 -2.24 -7.68 4.81
C ASN A 45 -2.59 -6.51 5.74
N LEU A 46 -2.94 -6.80 6.99
CA LEU A 46 -3.36 -5.78 7.96
C LEU A 46 -2.24 -4.77 8.24
N LEU A 47 -1.00 -5.20 8.45
CA LEU A 47 0.11 -4.27 8.73
C LEU A 47 0.34 -3.28 7.58
N VAL A 48 0.24 -3.73 6.33
CA VAL A 48 0.38 -2.85 5.15
C VAL A 48 -0.87 -1.96 5.00
N LEU A 49 -2.06 -2.51 5.20
CA LEU A 49 -3.32 -1.78 5.13
C LEU A 49 -3.43 -0.68 6.20
N GLU A 50 -3.00 -0.93 7.45
CA GLU A 50 -3.00 0.08 8.52
C GLU A 50 -2.13 1.30 8.12
N ARG A 51 -0.92 1.06 7.59
CA ARG A 51 -0.06 2.13 7.06
C ARG A 51 -0.68 2.85 5.87
N TYR A 52 -1.34 2.11 4.99
CA TYR A 52 -2.04 2.66 3.84
C TYR A 52 -3.15 3.63 4.29
N CYS A 53 -4.04 3.16 5.17
CA CYS A 53 -5.12 3.96 5.75
C CYS A 53 -4.59 5.25 6.39
N ASN A 54 -3.50 5.17 7.15
CA ASN A 54 -2.86 6.35 7.73
C ASN A 54 -2.32 7.33 6.68
N THR A 55 -1.77 6.82 5.58
CA THR A 55 -1.29 7.63 4.47
C THR A 55 -2.44 8.40 3.82
N VAL A 56 -3.57 7.73 3.60
CA VAL A 56 -4.80 8.33 3.08
C VAL A 56 -5.31 9.42 4.03
N GLN A 57 -5.36 9.15 5.34
CA GLN A 57 -5.76 10.13 6.35
C GLN A 57 -4.85 11.38 6.39
N LEU A 58 -3.57 11.27 6.04
CA LEU A 58 -2.66 12.42 5.92
C LEU A 58 -2.93 13.31 4.69
N GLY A 59 -3.78 12.84 3.76
CA GLY A 59 -4.15 13.56 2.54
C GLY A 59 -3.27 13.23 1.33
N GLY A 60 -2.75 12.01 1.27
CA GLY A 60 -1.88 11.54 0.18
C GLY A 60 -2.56 11.15 -1.13
N ALA A 61 -3.87 11.40 -1.28
CA ALA A 61 -4.61 11.05 -2.48
C ALA A 61 -4.59 12.18 -3.53
N PRO A 62 -3.96 12.01 -4.71
CA PRO A 62 -4.33 12.74 -5.93
C PRO A 62 -5.78 12.41 -6.36
N GLU A 63 -6.38 13.27 -7.18
CA GLU A 63 -7.75 13.09 -7.69
C GLU A 63 -7.79 11.97 -8.74
N GLY A 64 -8.82 11.09 -8.69
CA GLY A 64 -9.12 10.10 -9.72
C GLY A 64 -9.07 8.61 -9.30
N PHE A 65 -10.26 8.03 -9.10
CA PHE A 65 -10.73 6.63 -9.12
C PHE A 65 -12.04 6.61 -8.31
N CYS A 66 -13.13 6.11 -8.88
CA CYS A 66 -14.38 5.93 -8.15
C CYS A 66 -14.86 4.53 -8.50
N SER A 67 -15.02 3.68 -7.50
CA SER A 67 -15.55 2.33 -7.71
C SER A 67 -17.06 2.41 -7.92
N GLU A 68 -17.53 2.10 -9.13
CA GLU A 68 -18.97 2.08 -9.43
C GLU A 68 -19.72 1.04 -8.58
N HIS A 69 -19.05 -0.02 -8.12
CA HIS A 69 -19.64 -1.12 -7.36
C HIS A 69 -20.15 -0.72 -5.97
N PHE A 70 -19.55 0.30 -5.37
CA PHE A 70 -19.91 0.73 -4.01
C PHE A 70 -20.50 2.13 -3.94
N ALA A 71 -20.60 2.83 -5.07
CA ALA A 71 -21.08 4.21 -5.13
C ALA A 71 -22.47 4.40 -4.49
N GLU A 72 -23.35 3.40 -4.57
CA GLU A 72 -24.69 3.45 -3.97
C GLU A 72 -24.68 3.39 -2.43
N TYR A 73 -23.73 2.65 -1.82
CA TYR A 73 -23.64 2.48 -0.36
C TYR A 73 -22.98 3.66 0.34
N PHE A 74 -22.26 4.48 -0.42
CA PHE A 74 -21.55 5.65 0.07
C PHE A 74 -22.05 6.94 -0.59
N ALA A 75 -23.29 6.96 -1.10
CA ALA A 75 -23.86 8.11 -1.81
C ALA A 75 -23.79 9.43 -1.00
N ASP A 76 -23.90 9.34 0.34
CA ASP A 76 -23.79 10.49 1.25
C ASP A 76 -22.34 10.87 1.62
N SER A 77 -21.38 10.01 1.30
CA SER A 77 -19.97 10.16 1.63
C SER A 77 -19.14 9.85 0.39
N CYS A 78 -18.81 10.85 -0.42
CA CYS A 78 -17.97 10.69 -1.63
C CYS A 78 -16.52 10.39 -1.24
N PRO A 79 -16.09 9.11 -1.14
CA PRO A 79 -14.77 8.75 -0.68
C PRO A 79 -13.79 9.08 -1.80
N ASP A 80 -12.58 9.46 -1.43
CA ASP A 80 -11.54 9.64 -2.42
C ASP A 80 -11.08 8.29 -3.01
N PRO A 81 -10.41 8.30 -4.17
CA PRO A 81 -9.92 7.10 -4.87
C PRO A 81 -9.15 6.10 -4.00
N TYR A 82 -8.40 6.61 -3.03
CA TYR A 82 -7.55 5.81 -2.17
C TYR A 82 -8.32 5.30 -0.95
N GLU A 83 -9.31 6.06 -0.48
CA GLU A 83 -10.29 5.54 0.47
C GLU A 83 -11.04 4.33 -0.11
N TRP A 84 -11.39 4.37 -1.40
CA TRP A 84 -12.02 3.22 -2.08
C TRP A 84 -11.16 1.96 -2.10
N ILE A 85 -9.88 2.10 -2.43
CA ILE A 85 -8.95 0.97 -2.42
C ILE A 85 -8.86 0.32 -1.04
N ALA A 86 -8.89 1.12 0.04
CA ALA A 86 -8.91 0.56 1.39
C ALA A 86 -10.19 -0.23 1.68
N VAL A 87 -11.33 0.23 1.19
CA VAL A 87 -12.62 -0.48 1.31
C VAL A 87 -12.59 -1.79 0.53
N GLU A 88 -12.20 -1.75 -0.75
CA GLU A 88 -12.14 -2.95 -1.61
C GLU A 88 -11.22 -4.01 -1.01
N TRP A 89 -10.00 -3.62 -0.62
CA TRP A 89 -9.06 -4.54 0.02
C TRP A 89 -9.63 -5.13 1.32
N SER A 90 -10.28 -4.32 2.16
CA SER A 90 -10.89 -4.80 3.41
C SER A 90 -12.03 -5.78 3.14
N CYS A 91 -12.86 -5.51 2.14
CA CYS A 91 -13.97 -6.37 1.73
C CYS A 91 -13.48 -7.72 1.20
N ASP A 92 -12.48 -7.72 0.31
CA ASP A 92 -11.89 -8.95 -0.23
C ASP A 92 -11.30 -9.83 0.89
N LEU A 93 -10.56 -9.23 1.83
CA LEU A 93 -10.02 -9.96 2.98
C LEU A 93 -11.13 -10.58 3.83
N LEU A 94 -12.22 -9.84 4.06
CA LEU A 94 -13.36 -10.33 4.84
C LEU A 94 -14.05 -11.49 4.13
N MET A 95 -14.28 -11.39 2.81
CA MET A 95 -14.90 -12.46 2.02
C MET A 95 -14.04 -13.73 2.02
N GLN A 96 -12.73 -13.61 1.80
CA GLN A 96 -11.82 -14.74 1.89
C GLN A 96 -11.82 -15.39 3.28
N LEU A 97 -11.82 -14.59 4.35
CA LEU A 97 -11.91 -15.09 5.73
C LEU A 97 -13.21 -15.85 5.98
N VAL A 98 -14.35 -15.31 5.57
CA VAL A 98 -15.65 -15.97 5.72
C VAL A 98 -15.66 -17.32 5.00
N SER A 99 -15.15 -17.36 3.77
CA SER A 99 -15.03 -18.59 2.99
C SER A 99 -14.14 -19.65 3.66
N ILE A 100 -12.95 -19.23 4.14
CA ILE A 100 -11.99 -20.11 4.83
C ILE A 100 -12.60 -20.73 6.11
N GLU A 101 -13.44 -19.96 6.83
CA GLU A 101 -14.14 -20.44 8.03
C GLU A 101 -15.40 -21.26 7.72
N GLY A 102 -15.65 -21.59 6.45
CA GLY A 102 -16.79 -22.40 5.99
C GLY A 102 -18.10 -21.62 5.85
N GLY A 103 -18.04 -20.29 5.89
CA GLY A 103 -19.16 -19.41 5.61
C GLY A 103 -19.48 -19.35 4.11
N ARG A 104 -20.73 -19.05 3.79
CA ARG A 104 -21.18 -18.88 2.40
C ARG A 104 -20.89 -17.46 1.93
N VAL A 105 -20.21 -17.35 0.79
CA VAL A 105 -20.00 -16.09 0.08
C VAL A 105 -20.61 -16.26 -1.30
N ASP A 106 -21.68 -15.52 -1.63
CA ASP A 106 -22.32 -15.55 -2.95
C ASP A 106 -21.49 -14.74 -3.97
N TYR A 107 -20.24 -15.14 -4.18
CA TYR A 107 -19.30 -14.55 -5.13
C TYR A 107 -18.31 -15.61 -5.58
N GLU A 108 -18.44 -16.08 -6.83
CA GLU A 108 -17.77 -17.27 -7.37
C GLU A 108 -16.23 -17.27 -7.14
N ASN A 109 -15.59 -16.11 -7.20
CA ASN A 109 -14.14 -15.98 -6.98
C ASN A 109 -13.69 -16.29 -5.54
N PHE A 110 -14.62 -16.32 -4.58
CA PHE A 110 -14.34 -16.54 -3.16
C PHE A 110 -15.01 -17.78 -2.59
N GLU A 111 -15.73 -18.59 -3.37
CA GLU A 111 -16.40 -19.80 -2.87
C GLU A 111 -15.44 -20.92 -2.45
N GLU A 112 -14.19 -20.91 -2.95
CA GLU A 112 -13.18 -21.96 -2.70
C GLU A 112 -11.83 -21.39 -2.21
N CYS A 113 -11.85 -20.51 -1.20
CA CYS A 113 -10.61 -19.97 -0.64
C CYS A 113 -9.93 -20.97 0.32
N GLY A 114 -8.80 -21.54 -0.08
CA GLY A 114 -8.00 -22.41 0.81
C GLY A 114 -7.09 -21.65 1.80
N LYS A 115 -6.71 -20.40 1.47
CA LYS A 115 -5.85 -19.53 2.28
C LYS A 115 -6.01 -18.08 1.83
N LEU A 116 -5.73 -17.14 2.72
CA LEU A 116 -5.72 -15.71 2.37
C LEU A 116 -4.61 -15.38 1.37
N ASP A 117 -4.92 -14.69 0.29
CA ASP A 117 -3.90 -14.16 -0.62
C ASP A 117 -3.24 -12.88 -0.09
N LEU A 118 -2.15 -12.48 -0.73
CA LEU A 118 -1.49 -11.19 -0.52
C LEU A 118 -1.55 -10.33 -1.79
N TYR A 119 -2.53 -10.56 -2.67
CA TYR A 119 -2.60 -9.97 -4.03
C TYR A 119 -2.67 -8.44 -4.00
N TRP A 120 -3.40 -7.88 -3.04
CA TRP A 120 -3.57 -6.44 -2.89
C TRP A 120 -2.27 -5.71 -2.53
N VAL A 121 -1.31 -6.38 -1.88
CA VAL A 121 -0.05 -5.75 -1.45
C VAL A 121 0.78 -5.20 -2.63
N PRO A 122 1.13 -5.99 -3.67
CA PRO A 122 1.82 -5.48 -4.85
C PRO A 122 0.97 -4.48 -5.65
N TYR A 123 -0.35 -4.68 -5.70
CA TYR A 123 -1.26 -3.77 -6.41
C TYR A 123 -1.25 -2.35 -5.81
N VAL A 124 -1.41 -2.25 -4.49
CA VAL A 124 -1.36 -0.95 -3.79
C VAL A 124 0.02 -0.30 -3.89
N LEU A 125 1.08 -1.11 -3.87
CA LEU A 125 2.45 -0.60 -4.04
C LEU A 125 2.63 0.07 -5.41
N GLU A 126 2.12 -0.55 -6.48
CA GLU A 126 2.14 0.01 -7.83
C GLU A 126 1.37 1.34 -7.90
N ILE A 127 0.16 1.39 -7.33
CA ILE A 127 -0.67 2.60 -7.30
C ILE A 127 0.06 3.75 -6.59
N ILE A 128 0.69 3.47 -5.45
CA ILE A 128 1.44 4.49 -4.70
C ILE A 128 2.66 4.96 -5.47
N GLN A 129 3.39 4.05 -6.10
CA GLN A 129 4.55 4.39 -6.91
C GLN A 129 4.15 5.30 -8.08
N VAL A 130 3.14 4.90 -8.86
CA VAL A 130 2.73 5.66 -10.05
C VAL A 130 2.06 6.99 -9.66
N GLY A 131 1.11 6.96 -8.73
CA GLY A 131 0.30 8.12 -8.38
C GLY A 131 1.00 9.06 -7.39
N VAL A 132 1.35 8.54 -6.22
CA VAL A 132 1.79 9.37 -5.08
C VAL A 132 3.25 9.79 -5.24
N CYS A 133 4.15 8.88 -5.62
CA CYS A 133 5.55 9.23 -5.79
C CYS A 133 5.78 10.20 -6.94
N GLY A 134 5.10 9.99 -8.07
CA GLY A 134 5.16 10.89 -9.22
C GLY A 134 4.70 12.30 -8.84
N TRP A 135 3.53 12.40 -8.21
CA TRP A 135 2.99 13.69 -7.76
C TRP A 135 3.89 14.40 -6.73
N LEU A 136 4.38 13.69 -5.71
CA LEU A 136 5.26 14.25 -4.68
C LEU A 136 6.56 14.77 -5.29
N ALA A 137 7.17 14.00 -6.19
CA ALA A 137 8.40 14.40 -6.88
C ALA A 137 8.20 15.71 -7.65
N SER A 138 7.11 15.81 -8.44
CA SER A 138 6.78 17.04 -9.16
C SER A 138 6.51 18.23 -8.22
N ALA A 139 5.78 18.01 -7.12
CA ALA A 139 5.45 19.07 -6.16
C ALA A 139 6.70 19.61 -5.44
N ILE A 140 7.64 18.75 -5.08
CA ILE A 140 8.89 19.11 -4.40
C ILE A 140 9.78 19.92 -5.34
N VAL A 141 10.00 19.45 -6.57
CA VAL A 141 10.84 20.13 -7.56
C VAL A 141 10.27 21.50 -7.92
N ALA A 142 8.94 21.61 -8.07
CA ALA A 142 8.28 22.88 -8.31
C ALA A 142 8.48 23.88 -7.15
N SER A 143 8.52 23.39 -5.89
CA SER A 143 8.76 24.22 -4.72
C SER A 143 10.21 24.72 -4.63
N ASN A 144 11.17 23.90 -5.06
CA ASN A 144 12.60 24.22 -4.95
C ASN A 144 13.13 25.09 -6.11
N ARG A 145 12.35 25.29 -7.19
CA ARG A 145 12.75 26.05 -8.40
C ARG A 145 14.06 25.53 -9.02
N GLU A 146 14.25 24.22 -9.01
CA GLU A 146 15.48 23.60 -9.51
C GLU A 146 15.58 23.70 -11.04
N ALA A 147 16.78 24.02 -11.54
CA ALA A 147 17.04 24.28 -12.96
C ALA A 147 17.01 23.02 -13.84
N ASP A 148 17.27 21.84 -13.26
CA ASP A 148 17.21 20.53 -13.93
C ASP A 148 16.07 19.70 -13.33
N SER A 149 14.84 20.09 -13.66
CA SER A 149 13.64 19.56 -13.03
C SER A 149 13.46 18.05 -13.24
N GLU A 150 13.88 17.52 -14.40
CA GLU A 150 13.67 16.11 -14.75
C GLU A 150 14.56 15.17 -13.93
N LYS A 151 15.85 15.50 -13.83
CA LYS A 151 16.80 14.72 -13.03
C LYS A 151 16.42 14.72 -11.56
N SER A 152 16.05 15.88 -11.02
CA SER A 152 15.65 16.02 -9.63
C SER A 152 14.35 15.28 -9.33
N MET A 153 13.34 15.34 -10.22
CA MET A 153 12.11 14.56 -10.07
C MET A 153 12.41 13.07 -10.02
N THR A 154 13.25 12.59 -10.94
CA THR A 154 13.65 11.17 -10.99
C THR A 154 14.37 10.74 -9.71
N GLN A 155 15.23 11.59 -9.15
CA GLN A 155 15.93 11.30 -7.90
C GLN A 155 14.97 11.21 -6.71
N VAL A 156 14.06 12.18 -6.56
CA VAL A 156 13.06 12.19 -5.48
C VAL A 156 12.13 10.99 -5.59
N TYR A 157 11.64 10.71 -6.80
CA TYR A 157 10.79 9.54 -7.09
C TYR A 157 11.48 8.24 -6.68
N ASN A 158 12.72 8.03 -7.12
CA ASN A 158 13.47 6.80 -6.84
C ASN A 158 13.77 6.64 -5.35
N SER A 159 14.12 7.72 -4.64
CA SER A 159 14.35 7.68 -3.20
C SER A 159 13.07 7.31 -2.45
N LEU A 160 11.97 7.98 -2.78
CA LEU A 160 10.68 7.76 -2.14
C LEU A 160 10.15 6.34 -2.39
N SER A 161 10.20 5.88 -3.65
CA SER A 161 9.81 4.52 -4.03
C SER A 161 10.62 3.47 -3.26
N ARG A 162 11.93 3.66 -3.13
CA ARG A 162 12.80 2.75 -2.35
C ARG A 162 12.39 2.68 -0.88
N GLU A 163 12.14 3.81 -0.24
CA GLU A 163 11.74 3.84 1.18
C GLU A 163 10.38 3.15 1.40
N ILE A 164 9.40 3.38 0.52
CA ILE A 164 8.07 2.75 0.59
C ILE A 164 8.19 1.23 0.47
N VAL A 165 8.94 0.74 -0.53
CA VAL A 165 9.17 -0.71 -0.71
C VAL A 165 9.85 -1.30 0.53
N MET A 166 10.81 -0.60 1.11
CA MET A 166 11.47 -1.05 2.34
C MET A 166 10.50 -1.14 3.52
N TYR A 167 9.55 -0.22 3.66
CA TYR A 167 8.51 -0.30 4.69
C TYR A 167 7.62 -1.53 4.47
N VAL A 168 7.07 -1.71 3.27
CA VAL A 168 6.23 -2.88 2.96
C VAL A 168 6.99 -4.19 3.18
N GLN A 169 8.25 -4.28 2.74
CA GLN A 169 9.11 -5.44 3.00
C GLN A 169 9.30 -5.69 4.51
N LYS A 170 9.52 -4.63 5.30
CA LYS A 170 9.65 -4.75 6.76
C LYS A 170 8.35 -5.27 7.36
N ASP A 171 7.22 -4.72 6.96
CA ASP A 171 5.90 -5.07 7.47
C ASP A 171 5.58 -6.55 7.22
N LEU A 172 5.81 -7.03 6.00
CA LEU A 172 5.64 -8.43 5.63
C LEU A 172 6.60 -9.35 6.38
N LYS A 173 7.85 -8.93 6.60
CA LYS A 173 8.81 -9.70 7.43
C LYS A 173 8.35 -9.78 8.88
N THR A 174 7.89 -8.67 9.46
CA THR A 174 7.35 -8.65 10.81
C THR A 174 6.18 -9.64 10.92
N ALA A 175 5.23 -9.59 10.00
CA ALA A 175 4.10 -10.52 9.99
C ALA A 175 4.52 -11.99 9.83
N LEU A 176 5.55 -12.26 9.02
CA LEU A 176 6.03 -13.62 8.76
C LEU A 176 6.62 -14.31 10.01
N TRP A 177 7.14 -13.52 10.96
CA TRP A 177 7.85 -14.00 12.15
C TRP A 177 7.16 -13.70 13.47
N ALA A 178 6.08 -12.92 13.46
CA ALA A 178 5.34 -12.56 14.66
C ALA A 178 4.67 -13.79 15.31
N ALA A 179 4.72 -13.85 16.63
CA ALA A 179 3.93 -14.78 17.41
C ALA A 179 2.48 -14.27 17.52
N PRO A 180 1.46 -15.15 17.62
CA PRO A 180 0.05 -14.74 17.69
C PRO A 180 -0.27 -13.71 18.80
N MET A 181 0.43 -13.78 19.93
CA MET A 181 0.27 -12.84 21.06
C MET A 181 0.70 -11.40 20.74
N GLU A 182 1.52 -11.21 19.70
CA GLU A 182 2.04 -9.89 19.30
C GLU A 182 1.11 -9.17 18.33
N TYR A 183 0.12 -9.85 17.75
CA TYR A 183 -0.64 -9.36 16.60
C TYR A 183 -1.40 -8.07 16.92
N GLU A 184 -2.09 -8.03 18.06
CA GLU A 184 -2.85 -6.84 18.46
C GLU A 184 -1.93 -5.65 18.72
N ALA A 185 -0.79 -5.86 19.39
CA ALA A 185 0.18 -4.82 19.68
C ALA A 185 0.80 -4.27 18.39
N LEU A 186 1.18 -5.16 17.46
CA LEU A 186 1.74 -4.80 16.16
C LEU A 186 0.74 -4.00 15.32
N ARG A 187 -0.54 -4.38 15.29
CA ARG A 187 -1.56 -3.60 14.59
C ARG A 187 -1.71 -2.19 15.15
N LYS A 188 -1.75 -2.04 16.47
CA LYS A 188 -1.82 -0.72 17.12
C LYS A 188 -0.57 0.13 16.83
N GLU A 189 0.61 -0.50 16.85
CA GLU A 189 1.87 0.17 16.52
C GLU A 189 1.86 0.65 15.06
N TYR A 190 1.49 -0.23 14.13
CA TYR A 190 1.52 0.08 12.70
C TYR A 190 0.43 1.06 12.28
N GLY A 191 -0.66 1.10 13.03
CA GLY A 191 -1.67 2.15 12.99
C GLY A 191 -1.14 3.55 13.35
N GLN A 192 0.15 3.71 13.66
CA GLN A 192 0.81 5.02 13.81
C GLN A 192 1.74 5.38 12.64
N TYR A 193 2.08 4.41 11.80
CA TYR A 193 3.02 4.59 10.70
C TYR A 193 2.30 4.89 9.39
N THR A 194 3.01 5.55 8.47
CA THR A 194 2.56 5.81 7.10
C THR A 194 3.44 5.08 6.10
N LEU A 195 2.95 4.91 4.88
CA LEU A 195 3.77 4.45 3.76
C LEU A 195 4.66 5.59 3.26
N ILE A 196 4.18 6.83 3.32
CA ILE A 196 4.99 7.99 2.94
C ILE A 196 5.96 8.34 4.08
N PRO A 197 7.28 8.45 3.80
CA PRO A 197 8.27 8.85 4.78
C PRO A 197 7.96 10.22 5.41
N GLU A 198 8.29 10.36 6.69
CA GLU A 198 7.93 11.53 7.50
C GLU A 198 8.44 12.86 6.91
N GLN A 199 9.63 12.84 6.31
CA GLN A 199 10.23 13.99 5.64
C GLN A 199 9.35 14.59 4.52
N TYR A 200 8.43 13.80 3.94
CA TYR A 200 7.50 14.25 2.90
C TYR A 200 6.07 14.50 3.42
N ALA A 201 5.77 14.15 4.66
CA ALA A 201 4.43 14.28 5.24
C ALA A 201 3.95 15.75 5.28
N GLY A 202 4.86 16.71 5.41
CA GLY A 202 4.56 18.14 5.36
C GLY A 202 3.94 18.58 4.03
N VAL A 203 4.36 17.98 2.91
CA VAL A 203 3.85 18.29 1.56
C VAL A 203 2.40 17.83 1.43
N LEU A 204 2.09 16.60 1.89
CA LEU A 204 0.73 16.04 1.88
C LEU A 204 -0.24 16.89 2.71
N LYS A 205 0.17 17.26 3.93
CA LYS A 205 -0.65 18.08 4.84
C LYS A 205 -0.99 19.44 4.24
N ASN A 206 -0.04 20.04 3.53
CA ASN A 206 -0.25 21.32 2.85
C ASN A 206 -1.19 21.20 1.65
N ASP A 207 -1.11 20.11 0.88
CA ASP A 207 -2.01 19.87 -0.24
C ASP A 207 -3.45 19.62 0.23
N ARG A 208 -3.65 18.79 1.27
CA ARG A 208 -4.96 18.55 1.88
C ARG A 208 -5.64 19.84 2.32
N ARG A 209 -4.88 20.78 2.91
CA ARG A 209 -5.39 22.11 3.31
C ARG A 209 -5.86 22.92 2.09
N LYS A 210 -5.14 22.87 0.96
CA LYS A 210 -5.53 23.54 -0.29
C LYS A 210 -6.81 22.93 -0.86
N LYS A 211 -6.92 21.60 -0.92
CA LYS A 211 -8.12 20.88 -1.38
C LYS A 211 -9.36 21.21 -0.54
N LYS A 212 -9.24 21.21 0.79
CA LYS A 212 -10.35 21.62 1.69
C LYS A 212 -10.82 23.06 1.47
N ARG A 213 -9.93 23.98 1.09
CA ARG A 213 -10.30 25.37 0.75
C ARG A 213 -11.04 25.46 -0.59
N ARG A 214 -10.69 24.62 -1.56
CA ARG A 214 -11.35 24.58 -2.87
C ARG A 214 -12.77 24.02 -2.79
N ARG A 215 -13.00 22.97 -2.01
CA ARG A 215 -14.35 22.36 -1.82
C ARG A 215 -15.35 23.26 -1.05
N LYS A 216 -14.90 24.37 -0.46
CA LYS A 216 -15.75 25.33 0.28
C LYS A 216 -16.14 26.57 -0.53
N LYS A 217 -15.63 26.71 -1.75
CA LYS A 217 -16.00 27.76 -2.70
C LYS A 217 -16.92 27.15 -3.75
#